data_AF-G4LZ88-F1
#
_entry.id   AF-G4LZ88-F1
#
_cell.length_a   1.000
_cell.length_b   1.000
_cell.length_c   1.000
_cell.angle_alpha   90.00
_cell.angle_beta   90.00
_cell.angle_gamma   90.00
#
_symmetry.space_group_name_H-M   'P 1'
#
loop_
_entity.id
_entity.type
_entity.pdbx_description
1 polymer ?
#
loop_
_entity_poly.entity_id
_entity_poly.type
_entity_poly.pdbx_seq_one_letter_code
_entity_poly.pdbx_strand_id
1 'polypeptide(L)'
;MVRYWKHRGLKIFKNIEPHIQKYFPYHKPELGGISPQHASITGKKAKVPFDYAIGQIVPFSQSLTSSFPDIVKVRLHKLCLNRFLMKYFYQTATYWVHTQGFLVNVGDIVLIEKADPPMAFNTMYKLKKVEFPLGNLTDPVTGLRSEGPEYSIETLRSILNREKC
;
A
#
# COMPACT_ATOMS: atom_id res chain seq x y z
N MET A 1 -1.75 4.01 14.24
CA MET A 1 -2.40 3.88 15.57
C MET A 1 -3.72 3.12 15.39
N VAL A 2 -3.94 2.02 16.11
CA VAL A 2 -5.17 1.22 15.97
C VAL A 2 -6.33 2.05 16.52
N ARG A 3 -7.24 2.49 15.63
CA ARG A 3 -8.31 3.47 15.92
C ARG A 3 -9.16 3.13 17.15
N TYR A 4 -9.28 1.84 17.49
CA TYR A 4 -10.13 1.34 18.58
C TYR A 4 -9.89 1.96 19.95
N TRP A 5 -8.70 2.51 20.22
CA TRP A 5 -8.35 2.98 21.56
C TRP A 5 -8.64 4.45 21.80
N LYS A 6 -8.82 5.28 20.75
CA LYS A 6 -9.04 6.74 20.90
C LYS A 6 -10.24 7.07 21.78
N HIS A 7 -11.18 6.14 21.93
CA HIS A 7 -12.40 6.30 22.73
C HIS A 7 -12.22 5.88 24.20
N ARG A 8 -11.10 5.27 24.58
CA ARG A 8 -10.82 4.89 25.96
C ARG A 8 -10.03 6.01 26.64
N GLY A 9 -10.48 6.44 27.82
CA GLY A 9 -9.92 7.58 28.53
C GLY A 9 -8.39 7.54 28.72
N LEU A 10 -7.78 8.71 28.84
CA LEU A 10 -6.32 8.92 28.84
C LEU A 10 -5.54 7.98 29.78
N LYS A 11 -6.09 7.66 30.96
CA LYS A 11 -5.48 6.74 31.94
C LYS A 11 -5.24 5.34 31.38
N ILE A 12 -6.23 4.78 30.66
CA ILE A 12 -6.12 3.45 30.05
C ILE A 12 -5.02 3.49 29.00
N PHE A 13 -5.01 4.54 28.17
CA PHE A 13 -3.99 4.71 27.13
C PHE A 13 -2.57 4.72 27.69
N LYS A 14 -2.34 5.46 28.78
CA LYS A 14 -1.03 5.56 29.43
C LYS A 14 -0.48 4.21 29.90
N ASN A 15 -1.36 3.31 30.35
CA ASN A 15 -0.99 1.97 30.79
C ASN A 15 -0.72 1.00 29.63
N ILE A 16 -1.42 1.17 28.50
CA ILE A 16 -1.25 0.32 27.32
C ILE A 16 -0.08 0.76 26.44
N GLU A 17 0.19 2.07 26.36
CA GLU A 17 1.24 2.68 25.54
C GLU A 17 2.58 1.90 25.54
N PRO A 18 3.19 1.56 26.69
CA PRO A 18 4.45 0.82 26.72
C PRO A 18 4.35 -0.60 26.12
N HIS A 19 3.15 -1.18 26.13
CA HIS A 19 2.91 -2.52 25.61
C HIS A 19 2.34 -2.53 24.19
N ILE A 20 2.07 -1.37 23.58
CA ILE A 20 1.51 -1.32 22.22
C ILE A 20 2.42 -2.05 21.26
N GLN A 21 3.74 -1.84 21.28
CA GLN A 21 4.64 -2.56 20.37
C GLN A 21 4.72 -4.06 20.67
N LYS A 22 4.58 -4.45 21.95
CA LYS A 22 4.59 -5.85 22.38
C LYS A 22 3.36 -6.60 21.88
N TYR A 23 2.18 -5.98 21.95
CA TYR A 23 0.91 -6.60 21.57
C TYR A 23 0.48 -6.29 20.12
N PHE A 24 1.00 -5.21 19.55
CA PHE A 24 0.72 -4.69 18.21
C PHE A 24 2.04 -4.23 17.56
N PRO A 25 2.94 -5.16 17.19
CA PRO A 25 4.16 -4.81 16.49
C PRO A 25 3.80 -4.09 15.18
N TYR A 26 4.02 -2.77 15.16
CA TYR A 26 3.76 -1.98 13.97
C TYR A 26 4.83 -2.29 12.92
N HIS A 27 4.45 -2.38 11.64
CA HIS A 27 5.36 -1.99 10.56
C HIS A 27 5.67 -0.51 10.71
N LYS A 28 6.59 -0.15 11.59
CA LYS A 28 7.32 1.08 11.42
C LYS A 28 8.44 0.76 10.41
N PRO A 29 8.53 1.45 9.26
CA PRO A 29 9.82 1.52 8.60
C PRO A 29 10.82 2.04 9.64
N GLU A 30 12.04 1.50 9.67
CA GLU A 30 13.00 1.80 10.75
C GLU A 30 13.32 3.32 10.85
N LEU A 31 13.04 4.08 9.79
CA LEU A 31 13.17 5.54 9.74
C LEU A 31 11.85 6.33 9.71
N GLY A 32 10.70 5.72 9.98
CA GLY A 32 9.43 6.43 10.05
C GLY A 32 9.45 7.56 11.09
N GLY A 33 9.57 8.81 10.62
CA GLY A 33 9.58 10.01 11.45
C GLY A 33 10.96 10.62 11.75
N ILE A 34 12.04 10.09 11.15
CA ILE A 34 13.38 10.67 11.29
C ILE A 34 13.59 11.66 10.15
N SER A 35 14.01 12.90 10.47
CA SER A 35 14.30 13.90 9.44
C SER A 35 15.53 13.50 8.61
N PRO A 36 15.63 13.93 7.33
CA PRO A 36 16.82 13.67 6.51
C PRO A 36 18.11 14.14 7.19
N GLN A 37 18.04 15.29 7.89
CA GLN A 37 19.14 15.85 8.67
C GLN A 37 19.54 14.95 9.85
N HIS A 38 18.56 14.44 10.60
CA HIS A 38 18.87 13.57 11.74
C HIS A 38 19.41 12.22 11.26
N ALA A 39 18.93 11.73 10.12
CA ALA A 39 19.44 10.50 9.53
C ALA A 39 20.86 10.64 8.98
N SER A 40 21.21 11.79 8.36
CA SER A 40 22.58 12.07 7.91
C SER A 40 23.55 12.16 9.09
N ILE A 41 23.15 12.81 10.19
CA ILE A 41 23.95 12.90 11.42
C ILE A 41 24.15 11.52 12.06
N THR A 42 23.09 10.71 12.13
CA THR A 42 23.16 9.38 12.81
C THR A 42 23.77 8.30 11.91
N GLY A 43 23.90 8.53 10.60
CA GLY A 43 24.32 7.52 9.62
C GLY A 43 23.33 6.36 9.43
N LYS A 44 22.11 6.45 9.98
CA LYS A 44 21.10 5.40 9.88
C LYS A 44 20.51 5.37 8.47
N LYS A 45 20.66 4.24 7.78
CA LYS A 45 20.08 4.01 6.46
C LYS A 45 18.62 3.59 6.55
N ALA A 46 17.77 4.14 5.69
CA ALA A 46 16.37 3.75 5.60
C ALA A 46 16.28 2.27 5.23
N LYS A 47 15.63 1.49 6.09
CA LYS A 47 15.33 0.08 5.83
C LYS A 47 13.85 -0.07 5.58
N VAL A 48 13.53 -0.56 4.39
CA VAL A 48 12.17 -0.95 4.02
C VAL A 48 11.84 -2.31 4.62
N PRO A 49 10.60 -2.51 5.08
CA PRO A 49 10.20 -3.73 5.78
C PRO A 49 10.00 -4.95 4.86
N PHE A 50 9.80 -4.71 3.55
CA PHE A 50 9.50 -5.76 2.58
C PHE A 50 10.23 -5.47 1.27
N ASP A 51 10.70 -6.53 0.60
CA ASP A 51 11.29 -6.43 -0.74
C ASP A 51 10.22 -6.25 -1.82
N TYR A 52 9.10 -6.94 -1.67
CA TYR A 52 7.91 -6.79 -2.52
C TYR A 52 6.69 -6.53 -1.66
N ALA A 53 5.78 -5.70 -2.16
CA ALA A 53 4.47 -5.51 -1.54
C ALA A 53 3.41 -5.17 -2.57
N ILE A 54 2.15 -5.49 -2.26
CA ILE A 54 0.99 -5.05 -3.03
C ILE A 54 0.28 -3.97 -2.22
N GLY A 55 -0.11 -2.89 -2.90
CA GLY A 55 -0.81 -1.78 -2.28
C GLY A 55 -1.77 -1.09 -3.21
N GLN A 56 -2.51 -0.14 -2.66
CA GLN A 56 -3.43 0.70 -3.40
C GLN A 56 -2.88 2.11 -3.53
N ILE A 57 -3.02 2.73 -4.71
CA ILE A 57 -2.65 4.13 -4.91
C ILE A 57 -3.66 5.04 -4.22
N VAL A 58 -3.15 6.04 -3.51
CA VAL A 58 -3.93 7.01 -2.71
C VAL A 58 -3.50 8.42 -3.10
N PRO A 59 -4.45 9.38 -3.16
CA PRO A 59 -4.11 10.75 -3.49
C PRO A 59 -3.31 11.45 -2.38
N PHE A 60 -2.49 12.41 -2.78
CA PHE A 60 -1.96 13.47 -1.92
C PHE A 60 -3.01 14.56 -1.74
N SER A 61 -3.87 14.40 -0.73
CA SER A 61 -4.98 15.33 -0.47
C SER A 61 -5.90 15.45 -1.69
N GLN A 62 -5.69 16.43 -2.56
CA GLN A 62 -6.47 16.66 -3.78
C GLN A 62 -5.77 16.17 -5.06
N SER A 63 -4.43 16.04 -5.06
CA SER A 63 -3.66 15.64 -6.25
C SER A 63 -3.25 14.17 -6.21
N LEU A 64 -3.01 13.59 -7.39
CA LEU A 64 -2.47 12.24 -7.54
C LEU A 64 -1.00 12.15 -7.07
N THR A 65 -0.22 13.14 -7.48
CA THR A 65 1.21 13.24 -7.28
C THR A 65 1.54 14.28 -6.22
N SER A 66 2.74 14.16 -5.65
CA SER A 66 3.30 15.18 -4.77
C SER A 66 3.75 16.41 -5.58
N SER A 67 4.57 17.29 -4.99
CA SER A 67 5.33 18.28 -5.77
C SER A 67 6.21 17.65 -6.86
N PHE A 68 6.53 16.36 -6.73
CA PHE A 68 7.23 15.57 -7.74
C PHE A 68 6.25 14.73 -8.57
N PRO A 69 6.24 14.87 -9.91
CA PRO A 69 5.29 14.17 -10.79
C PRO A 69 5.51 12.66 -10.84
N ASP A 70 6.73 12.18 -10.59
CA ASP A 70 7.06 10.76 -10.67
C ASP A 70 6.85 10.01 -9.35
N ILE A 71 6.32 10.68 -8.33
CA ILE A 71 6.14 10.11 -6.98
C ILE A 71 4.66 10.02 -6.65
N VAL A 72 4.21 8.79 -6.40
CA VAL A 72 2.86 8.47 -5.93
C VAL A 72 2.88 7.90 -4.52
N LYS A 73 1.74 8.02 -3.85
CA LYS A 73 1.55 7.49 -2.49
C LYS A 73 0.81 6.15 -2.57
N VAL A 74 1.46 5.09 -2.09
CA VAL A 74 0.89 3.74 -2.06
C VAL A 74 0.57 3.36 -0.63
N ARG A 75 -0.65 2.90 -0.40
CA ARG A 75 -1.15 2.38 0.87
C ARG A 75 -1.00 0.88 0.90
N LEU A 76 -0.17 0.40 1.82
CA LEU A 76 0.00 -1.02 2.11
C LEU A 76 -0.89 -1.41 3.29
N HIS A 77 -1.47 -2.61 3.18
CA HIS A 77 -2.20 -3.26 4.25
C HIS A 77 -1.46 -4.53 4.65
N LYS A 78 -1.24 -4.71 5.95
CA LYS A 78 -0.80 -5.99 6.51
C LYS A 78 -1.77 -6.44 7.58
N LEU A 79 -2.07 -7.74 7.59
CA LEU A 79 -2.77 -8.36 8.70
C LEU A 79 -1.79 -8.58 9.86
N CYS A 80 -2.04 -7.89 10.97
CA CYS A 80 -1.28 -8.05 12.21
C CYS A 80 -2.16 -8.73 13.26
N LEU A 81 -1.63 -9.77 13.91
CA LEU A 81 -2.33 -10.48 14.99
C LEU A 81 -2.32 -9.63 16.25
N ASN A 82 -3.51 -9.36 16.81
CA ASN A 82 -3.64 -8.89 18.18
C ASN A 82 -3.62 -10.10 19.11
N ARG A 83 -2.52 -10.26 19.87
CA ARG A 83 -2.32 -11.40 20.78
C ARG A 83 -3.32 -11.44 21.94
N PHE A 84 -3.86 -10.29 22.35
CA PHE A 84 -4.83 -10.24 23.45
C PHE A 84 -6.21 -10.71 22.99
N LEU A 85 -6.63 -10.30 21.79
CA LEU A 85 -7.94 -10.69 21.23
C LEU A 85 -7.89 -11.97 20.38
N MET A 86 -6.69 -12.49 20.12
CA MET A 86 -6.45 -13.59 19.16
C MET A 86 -7.11 -13.37 17.80
N LYS A 87 -7.09 -12.11 17.32
CA LYS A 87 -7.73 -11.69 16.07
C LYS A 87 -6.80 -10.86 15.21
N TYR A 88 -6.82 -11.08 13.90
CA TYR A 88 -6.08 -10.27 12.93
C TYR A 88 -6.80 -8.96 12.64
N PHE A 89 -6.03 -7.89 12.54
CA PHE A 89 -6.51 -6.57 12.13
C PHE A 89 -5.63 -6.03 11.01
N TYR A 90 -6.27 -5.30 10.08
CA TYR A 90 -5.53 -4.56 9.07
C TYR A 90 -4.78 -3.41 9.73
N GLN A 91 -3.47 -3.43 9.50
CA GLN A 91 -2.60 -2.32 9.77
C GLN A 91 -2.20 -1.67 8.45
N THR A 92 -2.46 -0.38 8.37
CA THR A 92 -2.25 0.41 7.17
C THR A 92 -1.03 1.31 7.32
N ALA A 93 -0.16 1.34 6.32
CA ALA A 93 0.94 2.28 6.22
C ALA A 93 1.01 2.83 4.79
N THR A 94 1.45 4.08 4.63
CA THR A 94 1.59 4.70 3.31
C THR A 94 3.05 4.95 3.01
N TYR A 95 3.50 4.56 1.82
CA TYR A 95 4.85 4.72 1.34
C TYR A 95 4.87 5.58 0.08
N TRP A 96 5.99 6.26 -0.16
CA TRP A 96 6.23 6.97 -1.40
C TRP A 96 6.91 6.03 -2.38
N VAL A 97 6.39 6.01 -3.60
CA VAL A 97 6.78 5.06 -4.64
C VAL A 97 7.05 5.83 -5.91
N HIS A 98 8.17 5.52 -6.56
CA HIS A 98 8.50 6.09 -7.85
C HIS A 98 7.79 5.35 -8.99
N THR A 99 7.11 6.07 -9.89
CA THR A 99 6.24 5.51 -10.94
C THR A 99 6.99 4.91 -12.12
N GLN A 100 8.27 5.23 -12.32
CA GLN A 100 9.08 4.72 -13.46
C GLN A 100 8.43 4.94 -14.85
N GLY A 101 7.57 5.95 -15.00
CA GLY A 101 6.86 6.24 -16.25
C GLY A 101 5.59 5.40 -16.48
N PHE A 102 5.19 4.54 -15.55
CA PHE A 102 3.91 3.85 -15.63
C PHE A 102 2.73 4.82 -15.46
N LEU A 103 1.70 4.65 -16.30
CA LEU A 103 0.42 5.32 -16.15
C LEU A 103 -0.31 4.73 -14.95
N VAL A 104 -0.66 5.57 -13.99
CA VAL A 104 -1.27 5.18 -12.72
C VAL A 104 -2.40 6.12 -12.33
N ASN A 105 -3.48 5.55 -11.80
CA ASN A 105 -4.65 6.28 -11.32
C ASN A 105 -4.90 6.07 -9.83
N VAL A 106 -5.73 6.93 -9.24
CA VAL A 106 -6.15 6.79 -7.84
C VAL A 106 -6.96 5.51 -7.73
N GLY A 107 -6.62 4.66 -6.77
CA GLY A 107 -7.38 3.45 -6.48
C GLY A 107 -6.85 2.18 -7.15
N ASP A 108 -5.91 2.30 -8.10
CA ASP A 108 -5.24 1.17 -8.73
C ASP A 108 -4.52 0.31 -7.68
N ILE A 109 -4.54 -1.01 -7.89
CA ILE A 109 -3.77 -1.96 -7.10
C ILE A 109 -2.47 -2.25 -7.83
N VAL A 110 -1.37 -2.00 -7.14
CA VAL A 110 -0.02 -1.99 -7.71
C VAL A 110 0.94 -2.88 -6.92
N LEU A 111 1.82 -3.55 -7.66
CA LEU A 111 2.96 -4.28 -7.14
C LEU A 111 4.16 -3.33 -7.06
N ILE A 112 4.71 -3.19 -5.86
CA ILE A 112 5.88 -2.36 -5.59
C ILE A 112 7.06 -3.22 -5.18
N GLU A 113 8.24 -2.80 -5.59
CA GLU A 113 9.51 -3.45 -5.32
C GLU A 113 10.46 -2.48 -4.61
N LYS A 114 11.30 -3.00 -3.72
CA LYS A 114 12.37 -2.24 -3.09
C LYS A 114 13.34 -1.70 -4.15
N ALA A 115 13.66 -0.42 -4.05
CA ALA A 115 14.69 0.21 -4.86
C ALA A 115 16.04 0.09 -4.16
N ASP A 116 17.00 -0.57 -4.81
CA ASP A 116 18.41 -0.59 -4.43
C ASP A 116 19.23 -0.08 -5.64
N PRO A 117 19.87 1.11 -5.58
CA PRO A 117 19.88 2.07 -4.47
C PRO A 117 18.53 2.81 -4.29
N PRO A 118 18.25 3.37 -3.09
CA PRO A 118 17.05 4.17 -2.86
C PRO A 118 17.06 5.45 -3.70
N MET A 119 15.94 5.80 -4.33
CA MET A 119 15.85 6.94 -5.26
C MET A 119 15.85 8.28 -4.53
N ALA A 120 15.23 8.33 -3.35
CA ALA A 120 15.27 9.48 -2.45
C ALA A 120 15.12 9.01 -1.00
N PHE A 121 15.37 9.89 -0.02
CA PHE A 121 15.33 9.55 1.41
C PHE A 121 14.02 8.87 1.86
N ASN A 122 12.88 9.35 1.35
CA ASN A 122 11.56 8.77 1.63
C ASN A 122 11.07 7.80 0.54
N THR A 123 11.72 7.78 -0.63
CA THR A 123 11.29 7.02 -1.81
C THR A 123 12.18 5.79 -1.98
N MET A 124 11.84 4.77 -1.20
CA MET A 124 12.58 3.50 -1.12
C MET A 124 11.97 2.40 -1.99
N TYR A 125 10.80 2.66 -2.58
CA TYR A 125 10.07 1.73 -3.41
C TYR A 125 9.96 2.27 -4.84
N LYS A 126 10.05 1.35 -5.81
CA LYS A 126 9.75 1.58 -7.22
C LYS A 126 8.51 0.79 -7.62
N LEU A 127 7.72 1.33 -8.53
CA LEU A 127 6.57 0.65 -9.10
C LEU A 127 7.05 -0.42 -10.07
N LYS A 128 6.66 -1.69 -9.86
CA LYS A 128 7.06 -2.80 -10.74
C LYS A 128 5.99 -3.09 -11.78
N LYS A 129 4.71 -3.13 -11.36
CA LYS A 129 3.57 -3.47 -12.21
C LYS A 129 2.28 -2.90 -11.64
N VAL A 130 1.38 -2.46 -12.51
CA VAL A 130 -0.04 -2.23 -12.17
C VAL A 130 -0.77 -3.56 -12.34
N GLU A 131 -1.21 -4.16 -11.23
CA GLU A 131 -1.86 -5.47 -11.26
C GLU A 131 -3.34 -5.35 -11.59
N PHE A 132 -4.04 -4.43 -10.93
CA PHE A 132 -5.47 -4.19 -11.16
C PHE A 132 -5.73 -2.69 -11.32
N PRO A 133 -5.82 -2.20 -12.57
CA PRO A 133 -6.19 -0.82 -12.83
C PRO A 133 -7.69 -0.62 -12.58
N LEU A 134 -8.04 0.49 -11.95
CA LEU A 134 -9.41 0.85 -11.65
C LEU A 134 -10.19 1.11 -12.97
N GLY A 135 -11.33 0.43 -13.14
CA GLY A 135 -12.20 0.55 -14.33
C GLY A 135 -11.82 -0.32 -15.53
N ASN A 136 -10.60 -0.84 -15.58
CA ASN A 136 -10.12 -1.74 -16.63
C ASN A 136 -9.67 -3.09 -16.05
N LEU A 137 -10.49 -3.67 -15.17
CA LEU A 137 -10.17 -4.93 -14.51
C LEU A 137 -10.20 -6.08 -15.52
N THR A 138 -9.10 -6.82 -15.59
CA THR A 138 -8.99 -8.05 -16.37
C THR A 138 -8.89 -9.21 -15.38
N ASP A 139 -9.77 -10.19 -15.53
CA ASP A 139 -9.75 -11.39 -14.71
C ASP A 139 -8.47 -12.19 -14.97
N PRO A 140 -7.61 -12.43 -13.96
CA PRO A 140 -6.35 -13.15 -14.15
C PRO A 140 -6.55 -14.62 -14.53
N VAL A 141 -7.73 -15.21 -14.27
CA VAL A 141 -8.01 -16.62 -14.59
C VAL A 141 -8.40 -16.78 -16.06
N THR A 142 -9.30 -15.92 -16.55
CA THR A 142 -9.84 -16.04 -17.92
C THR A 142 -9.16 -15.12 -18.93
N GLY A 143 -8.46 -14.08 -18.48
CA GLY A 143 -7.91 -13.02 -19.35
C GLY A 143 -8.97 -12.09 -19.92
N LEU A 144 -10.22 -12.19 -19.45
CA LEU A 144 -11.36 -11.44 -19.95
C LEU A 144 -11.63 -10.20 -19.10
N ARG A 145 -12.28 -9.21 -19.71
CA ARG A 145 -12.61 -7.96 -19.00
C ARG A 145 -13.83 -8.17 -18.10
N SER A 146 -13.67 -7.77 -16.84
CA SER A 146 -14.68 -7.91 -15.79
C SER A 146 -15.06 -6.54 -15.22
N GLU A 147 -16.33 -6.37 -14.91
CA GLU A 147 -16.89 -5.21 -14.21
C GLU A 147 -17.41 -5.67 -12.85
N GLY A 148 -16.52 -5.72 -11.86
CA GLY A 148 -16.83 -6.27 -10.55
C GLY A 148 -17.00 -7.79 -10.60
N PRO A 149 -18.14 -8.36 -10.19
CA PRO A 149 -18.36 -9.80 -10.21
C PRO A 149 -18.79 -10.34 -11.58
N GLU A 150 -19.17 -9.49 -12.53
CA GLU A 150 -19.70 -9.89 -13.84
C GLU A 150 -18.72 -9.60 -14.97
N TYR A 151 -18.79 -10.38 -16.05
CA TYR A 151 -18.05 -10.07 -17.28
C TYR A 151 -18.77 -8.98 -18.06
N SER A 152 -18.00 -8.14 -18.78
CA SER A 152 -18.61 -7.09 -19.59
C SER A 152 -19.49 -7.69 -20.70
N ILE A 153 -20.52 -6.95 -21.13
CA ILE A 153 -21.46 -7.40 -22.17
C ILE A 153 -20.71 -7.76 -23.47
N GLU A 154 -19.70 -6.98 -23.82
CA GLU A 154 -18.83 -7.22 -24.98
C GLU A 154 -18.11 -8.56 -24.88
N THR A 155 -17.61 -8.87 -23.69
CA THR A 155 -16.95 -10.13 -23.38
C THR A 155 -17.93 -11.29 -23.51
N LEU A 156 -19.10 -11.19 -22.90
CA LEU A 156 -20.15 -12.23 -22.99
C LEU A 156 -20.59 -12.47 -24.44
N ARG A 157 -20.71 -11.42 -25.26
CA ARG A 157 -21.00 -11.55 -26.69
C ARG A 157 -19.89 -12.31 -27.43
N SER A 158 -18.63 -12.03 -27.13
CA SER A 158 -17.51 -12.76 -27.76
C SER A 158 -17.48 -14.24 -27.40
N ILE A 159 -17.87 -14.59 -26.17
CA ILE A 159 -18.04 -15.98 -25.73
C ILE A 159 -19.18 -16.65 -26.51
N LEU A 160 -20.37 -16.04 -26.54
CA LEU A 160 -21.53 -16.58 -27.26
C LEU A 160 -21.28 -16.77 -28.76
N ASN A 161 -20.51 -15.87 -29.38
CA ASN A 161 -20.17 -15.99 -30.79
C ASN A 161 -19.18 -17.14 -31.06
N ARG A 162 -18.29 -17.46 -30.12
CA ARG A 162 -17.39 -18.61 -30.24
C ARG A 162 -18.13 -19.94 -30.20
N GLU A 163 -19.25 -20.04 -29.48
CA GLU A 163 -20.04 -21.28 -29.40
C GLU A 163 -20.87 -21.55 -30.66
N LYS A 164 -21.03 -20.56 -31.55
CA LYS A 164 -21.76 -20.71 -32.81
C LYS A 164 -20.90 -21.15 -33.99
N CYS A 165 -19.59 -21.29 -33.80
CA CYS A 165 -18.64 -21.78 -34.81
C CYS A 165 -18.17 -23.19 -34.44
#